data_AF-A0A2B6QY49-F1
#
_entry.id   AF-A0A2B6QY49-F1
#
_cell.length_a   1.000
_cell.length_b   1.000
_cell.length_c   1.000
_cell.angle_alpha   90.00
_cell.angle_beta   90.00
_cell.angle_gamma   90.00
#
_symmetry.space_group_name_H-M   'P 1'
#
loop_
_entity.id
_entity.type
_entity.pdbx_description
1 polymer ?
#
loop_
_entity_poly.entity_id
_entity_poly.type
_entity_poly.pdbx_seq_one_letter_code
_entity_poly.pdbx_strand_id
1 'polypeptide(L)'
;MKLNLLKTGVLTSLMLLCWSYEEVPASAASTCGPYGQIKPNQNPSRQHTNCLLTNAALKANVPPEVVKAVAAQESGWKQFDGNGQPIIAQDGGIGIMQITNQSKYDQQKLKYDIEYNIQAGVEVLRGMYQRTDLPKIKSAGQEVIENWYFPVMAYNGTKPANSPLYKANGQKNSNAYQEKVFAILEQYSFLNDTKLAQFPFRTADFEYDPNTSKNIVFKKKEYTLTGLHPSTYHLKTGDQVLVTRDGVNLRSKPTSASSGKPLSKNTNLIIQGNFAYDESLNSNNQFVWYPVKTADQKLVGYISSAYIMKKGIPLPPKVNAVTDKDKVVTGTAEPNSSISVKSGTTFIGKGKTNSQGVFSIVIPVQKAGTRISVIVKDSVGNSSPFTTISVLDKTPPTIPNVNKLTNKDTVITGTTEPNTDVNVKVGSTLIGKGKANSKGQFSIKIPVQKMGTRVSVVVRDSAGNYSPSKVIEASK
;
A
#
# COMPACT_ATOMS: atom_id res chain seq x y z
N MET A 1 64.75 -53.20 9.58
CA MET A 1 64.74 -52.42 10.84
C MET A 1 64.42 -50.97 10.47
N LYS A 2 63.45 -50.36 11.15
CA LYS A 2 62.91 -49.01 10.88
C LYS A 2 64.03 -47.95 10.78
N LEU A 3 63.94 -47.02 9.82
CA LEU A 3 63.86 -45.59 10.14
C LEU A 3 63.47 -44.72 8.93
N ASN A 4 62.62 -43.75 9.23
CA ASN A 4 62.08 -42.71 8.36
C ASN A 4 63.15 -41.69 7.94
N LEU A 5 63.07 -41.20 6.70
CA LEU A 5 63.56 -39.88 6.30
C LEU A 5 62.62 -39.28 5.25
N LEU A 6 61.70 -38.43 5.71
CA LEU A 6 60.96 -37.49 4.88
C LEU A 6 61.94 -36.42 4.39
N LYS A 7 61.97 -36.20 3.07
CA LYS A 7 62.70 -35.09 2.45
C LYS A 7 61.95 -33.78 2.72
N THR A 8 62.63 -32.86 3.40
CA THR A 8 62.26 -31.44 3.51
C THR A 8 62.50 -30.75 2.17
N GLY A 9 61.43 -30.27 1.54
CA GLY A 9 61.44 -29.35 0.40
C GLY A 9 60.89 -27.99 0.85
N VAL A 10 61.65 -26.95 0.56
CA VAL A 10 61.48 -25.55 0.95
C VAL A 10 60.15 -24.97 0.44
N LEU A 11 59.40 -24.29 1.33
CA LEU A 11 58.51 -23.20 0.92
C LEU A 11 58.80 -21.97 1.78
N THR A 12 59.30 -20.94 1.10
CA THR A 12 59.60 -19.59 1.59
C THR A 12 58.34 -18.93 2.15
N SER A 13 58.36 -18.57 3.43
CA SER A 13 57.32 -17.77 4.07
C SER A 13 57.50 -16.29 3.74
N LEU A 14 56.68 -15.75 2.85
CA LEU A 14 56.50 -14.30 2.71
C LEU A 14 55.43 -13.86 3.72
N MET A 15 55.85 -13.28 4.86
CA MET A 15 54.93 -12.60 5.76
C MET A 15 54.44 -11.31 5.10
N LEU A 16 53.21 -11.33 4.57
CA LEU A 16 52.47 -10.11 4.22
C LEU A 16 51.59 -9.76 5.42
N LEU A 17 51.99 -8.70 6.13
CA LEU A 17 51.16 -7.99 7.08
C LEU A 17 49.94 -7.42 6.34
N CYS A 18 48.79 -8.06 6.47
CA CYS A 18 47.51 -7.48 6.08
C CYS A 18 47.15 -6.36 7.05
N TRP A 19 47.49 -5.13 6.69
CA TRP A 19 46.72 -3.98 7.16
C TRP A 19 45.41 -3.96 6.36
N SER A 20 44.32 -4.35 7.01
CA SER A 20 42.98 -4.07 6.51
C SER A 20 42.76 -2.57 6.57
N TYR A 21 42.97 -1.88 5.45
CA TYR A 21 42.38 -0.57 5.24
C TYR A 21 40.87 -0.77 5.20
N GLU A 22 40.17 -0.41 6.29
CA GLU A 22 38.77 -0.05 6.18
C GLU A 22 38.71 1.19 5.29
N GLU A 23 38.12 1.05 4.10
CA GLU A 23 37.76 2.21 3.28
C GLU A 23 36.80 3.09 4.09
N VAL A 24 37.32 4.25 4.52
CA VAL A 24 36.48 5.34 5.02
C VAL A 24 35.56 5.74 3.86
N PRO A 25 34.22 5.65 3.99
CA PRO A 25 33.34 6.01 2.89
C PRO A 25 33.56 7.48 2.54
N ALA A 26 33.89 7.71 1.27
CA ALA A 26 34.09 9.04 0.73
C ALA A 26 32.92 9.96 1.12
N SER A 27 33.26 11.11 1.71
CA SER A 27 32.35 12.24 1.92
C SER A 27 31.53 12.52 0.65
N ALA A 28 30.31 13.04 0.80
CA ALA A 28 29.27 13.26 -0.22
C ALA A 28 29.67 13.87 -1.59
N ALA A 29 30.92 14.29 -1.80
CA ALA A 29 31.50 14.56 -3.10
C ALA A 29 31.82 13.25 -3.86
N SER A 30 30.87 12.77 -4.67
CA SER A 30 31.16 12.16 -6.01
C SER A 30 29.93 11.67 -6.80
N THR A 31 28.70 11.70 -6.27
CA THR A 31 27.53 11.24 -7.05
C THR A 31 27.04 12.23 -8.11
N CYS A 32 27.28 13.54 -7.92
CA CYS A 32 26.84 14.60 -8.84
C CYS A 32 27.95 15.19 -9.72
N GLY A 33 29.21 14.78 -9.51
CA GLY A 33 30.37 15.26 -10.27
C GLY A 33 30.22 15.19 -11.81
N PRO A 34 29.57 14.17 -12.39
CA PRO A 34 29.30 14.13 -13.84
C PRO A 34 28.48 15.30 -14.37
N TYR A 35 27.75 16.04 -13.52
CA TYR A 35 26.90 17.18 -13.91
C TYR A 35 27.58 18.55 -13.73
N GLY A 36 28.81 18.55 -13.23
CA GLY A 36 29.67 19.73 -13.11
C GLY A 36 30.35 19.84 -11.75
N GLN A 37 31.07 20.94 -11.56
CA GLN A 37 31.68 21.32 -10.29
C GLN A 37 30.95 22.52 -9.70
N ILE A 38 30.83 22.56 -8.37
CA ILE A 38 30.30 23.73 -7.66
C ILE A 38 31.38 24.81 -7.69
N LYS A 39 31.04 26.00 -8.20
CA LYS A 39 31.93 27.16 -8.24
C LYS A 39 31.51 28.17 -7.17
N PRO A 40 32.45 28.87 -6.52
CA PRO A 40 32.11 29.92 -5.57
C PRO A 40 31.20 30.97 -6.19
N ASN A 41 30.16 31.38 -5.45
CA ASN A 41 29.24 32.47 -5.81
C ASN A 41 28.52 32.28 -7.16
N GLN A 42 28.38 31.04 -7.63
CA GLN A 42 27.70 30.71 -8.87
C GLN A 42 26.71 29.58 -8.65
N ASN A 43 25.53 29.71 -9.27
CA ASN A 43 24.55 28.62 -9.27
C ASN A 43 25.04 27.48 -10.19
N PRO A 44 24.99 26.22 -9.75
CA PRO A 44 25.23 25.07 -10.63
C PRO A 44 24.22 24.98 -11.77
N SER A 45 24.50 24.10 -12.75
CA SER A 45 23.53 23.77 -13.80
C SER A 45 22.25 23.18 -13.21
N ARG A 46 21.12 23.27 -13.94
CA ARG A 46 19.84 22.76 -13.45
C ARG A 46 19.90 21.28 -13.08
N GLN A 47 20.59 20.46 -13.88
CA GLN A 47 20.72 19.03 -13.58
C GLN A 47 21.73 18.72 -12.47
N HIS A 48 22.76 19.56 -12.28
CA HIS A 48 23.62 19.44 -11.10
C HIS A 48 22.82 19.74 -9.82
N THR A 49 22.07 20.84 -9.78
CA THR A 49 21.20 21.17 -8.64
C THR A 49 20.10 20.12 -8.43
N ASN A 50 19.51 19.59 -9.51
CA ASN A 50 18.58 18.46 -9.46
C ASN A 50 19.21 17.26 -8.73
N CYS A 51 20.46 16.94 -9.06
CA CYS A 51 21.21 15.86 -8.44
C CYS A 51 21.48 16.09 -6.95
N LEU A 52 21.91 17.31 -6.58
CA LEU A 52 22.17 17.66 -5.17
C LEU A 52 20.91 17.56 -4.31
N LEU A 53 19.80 18.16 -4.77
CA LEU A 53 18.49 18.09 -4.07
C LEU A 53 17.99 16.66 -3.94
N THR A 54 18.10 15.86 -5.02
CA THR A 54 17.67 14.45 -5.02
C THR A 54 18.46 13.63 -4.00
N ASN A 55 19.78 13.72 -4.02
CA ASN A 55 20.62 12.92 -3.13
C ASN A 55 20.46 13.32 -1.66
N ALA A 56 20.31 14.61 -1.37
CA ALA A 56 20.01 15.07 -0.01
C ALA A 56 18.66 14.52 0.48
N ALA A 57 17.62 14.59 -0.36
CA ALA A 57 16.30 14.05 -0.06
C ALA A 57 16.34 12.53 0.21
N LEU A 58 17.00 11.76 -0.67
CA LEU A 58 17.16 10.31 -0.53
C LEU A 58 17.91 9.94 0.76
N LYS A 59 19.00 10.65 1.09
CA LYS A 59 19.77 10.44 2.32
C LYS A 59 18.93 10.67 3.57
N ALA A 60 17.99 11.62 3.52
CA ALA A 60 17.09 11.95 4.61
C ALA A 60 15.78 11.14 4.61
N ASN A 61 15.59 10.24 3.64
CA ASN A 61 14.36 9.51 3.39
C ASN A 61 13.11 10.40 3.20
N VAL A 62 13.31 11.50 2.47
CA VAL A 62 12.25 12.42 2.03
C VAL A 62 12.05 12.22 0.53
N PRO A 63 10.80 12.19 0.02
CA PRO A 63 10.54 12.16 -1.42
C PRO A 63 11.28 13.30 -2.14
N PRO A 64 12.16 13.01 -3.11
CA PRO A 64 12.86 14.03 -3.87
C PRO A 64 11.92 15.01 -4.58
N GLU A 65 10.73 14.56 -5.00
CA GLU A 65 9.69 15.40 -5.59
C GLU A 65 9.27 16.55 -4.64
N VAL A 66 9.14 16.25 -3.34
CA VAL A 66 8.75 17.22 -2.32
C VAL A 66 9.87 18.24 -2.09
N VAL A 67 11.11 17.77 -1.89
CA VAL A 67 12.27 18.67 -1.67
C VAL A 67 12.48 19.61 -2.85
N LYS A 68 12.37 19.09 -4.07
CA LYS A 68 12.48 19.87 -5.30
C LYS A 68 11.39 20.93 -5.43
N ALA A 69 10.16 20.59 -5.08
CA ALA A 69 9.05 21.52 -5.12
C ALA A 69 9.19 22.62 -4.06
N VAL A 70 9.66 22.29 -2.85
CA VAL A 70 10.01 23.26 -1.81
C VAL A 70 11.11 24.19 -2.31
N ALA A 71 12.25 23.68 -2.77
CA ALA A 71 13.34 24.51 -3.31
C ALA A 71 12.89 25.41 -4.47
N ALA A 72 11.95 24.94 -5.29
CA ALA A 72 11.41 25.72 -6.39
C ALA A 72 10.51 26.86 -5.89
N GLN A 73 9.67 26.60 -4.89
CA GLN A 73 8.85 27.61 -4.23
C GLN A 73 9.69 28.65 -3.47
N GLU A 74 10.77 28.22 -2.85
CA GLU A 74 11.64 29.07 -2.02
C GLU A 74 12.53 30.01 -2.84
N SER A 75 13.19 29.49 -3.88
CA SER A 75 14.16 30.31 -4.63
C SER A 75 14.26 29.99 -6.13
N GLY A 76 13.39 29.12 -6.65
CA GLY A 76 13.51 28.63 -8.02
C GLY A 76 14.79 27.79 -8.23
N TRP A 77 15.31 27.16 -7.18
CA TRP A 77 16.58 26.43 -7.13
C TRP A 77 17.84 27.28 -7.26
N LYS A 78 17.81 28.52 -6.76
CA LYS A 78 18.97 29.42 -6.76
C LYS A 78 19.49 29.63 -5.35
N GLN A 79 20.82 29.54 -5.20
CA GLN A 79 21.53 29.93 -3.99
C GLN A 79 21.95 31.40 -4.08
N PHE A 80 22.38 31.84 -5.27
CA PHE A 80 22.91 33.18 -5.52
C PHE A 80 22.04 33.96 -6.51
N ASP A 81 22.03 35.28 -6.40
CA ASP A 81 21.41 36.19 -7.36
C ASP A 81 22.26 36.38 -8.62
N GLY A 82 21.86 37.31 -9.50
CA GLY A 82 22.60 37.60 -10.74
C GLY A 82 23.99 38.23 -10.53
N ASN A 83 24.27 38.74 -9.33
CA ASN A 83 25.55 39.36 -8.95
C ASN A 83 26.44 38.40 -8.13
N GLY A 84 26.00 37.15 -7.95
CA GLY A 84 26.71 36.15 -7.14
C GLY A 84 26.54 36.35 -5.63
N GLN A 85 25.62 37.21 -5.18
CA GLN A 85 25.32 37.37 -3.76
C GLN A 85 24.34 36.30 -3.28
N PRO A 86 24.46 35.77 -2.05
CA PRO A 86 23.50 34.83 -1.51
C PRO A 86 22.09 35.43 -1.50
N ILE A 87 21.10 34.66 -1.94
CA ILE A 87 19.70 35.08 -1.88
C ILE A 87 19.24 35.06 -0.43
N ILE A 88 18.79 36.20 0.08
CA ILE A 88 18.23 36.34 1.43
C ILE A 88 16.83 36.96 1.32
N ALA A 89 15.78 36.22 1.71
CA ALA A 89 14.41 36.76 1.71
C ALA A 89 14.21 37.81 2.82
N GLN A 90 13.10 38.53 2.73
CA GLN A 90 12.73 39.59 3.68
C GLN A 90 12.59 39.07 5.12
N ASP A 91 12.21 37.82 5.30
CA ASP A 91 12.10 37.15 6.61
C ASP A 91 13.45 36.58 7.11
N GLY A 92 14.53 36.81 6.37
CA GLY A 92 15.87 36.34 6.68
C GLY A 92 16.18 34.92 6.18
N GLY A 93 15.34 34.34 5.33
CA GLY A 93 15.58 33.01 4.75
C GLY A 93 16.80 33.01 3.84
N ILE A 94 17.72 32.07 4.02
CA ILE A 94 19.00 32.05 3.28
C ILE A 94 19.01 30.93 2.23
N GLY A 95 19.39 31.30 1.00
CA GLY A 95 19.85 30.37 -0.04
C GLY A 95 18.75 29.52 -0.67
N ILE A 96 19.14 28.39 -1.24
CA ILE A 96 18.27 27.57 -2.09
C ILE A 96 17.05 26.98 -1.38
N MET A 97 17.16 26.69 -0.08
CA MET A 97 16.06 26.18 0.74
C MET A 97 15.47 27.25 1.69
N GLN A 98 15.94 28.51 1.60
CA GLN A 98 15.48 29.66 2.39
C GLN A 98 15.42 29.37 3.91
N ILE A 99 16.53 28.92 4.48
CA ILE A 99 16.59 28.56 5.90
C ILE A 99 16.53 29.81 6.77
N THR A 100 15.46 29.96 7.54
CA THR A 100 15.27 31.03 8.53
C THR A 100 15.63 30.55 9.94
N ASN A 101 16.22 31.45 10.73
CA ASN A 101 16.13 31.47 12.19
C ASN A 101 16.50 30.17 12.94
N GLN A 102 17.72 29.65 12.78
CA GLN A 102 18.25 28.60 13.65
C GLN A 102 19.73 28.84 13.99
N SER A 103 20.02 29.14 15.26
CA SER A 103 21.38 29.31 15.79
C SER A 103 22.25 28.06 15.66
N LYS A 104 21.63 26.90 15.46
CA LYS A 104 22.33 25.62 15.30
C LYS A 104 23.06 25.48 13.95
N TYR A 105 22.73 26.30 12.95
CA TYR A 105 23.35 26.25 11.63
C TYR A 105 24.40 27.35 11.45
N ASP A 106 25.49 27.00 10.78
CA ASP A 106 26.54 27.95 10.39
C ASP A 106 26.02 28.87 9.29
N GLN A 107 25.85 30.15 9.62
CA GLN A 107 25.27 31.16 8.75
C GLN A 107 26.16 31.46 7.52
N GLN A 108 27.48 31.34 7.64
CA GLN A 108 28.39 31.54 6.49
C GLN A 108 28.27 30.37 5.53
N LYS A 109 28.20 29.15 6.04
CA LYS A 109 27.95 27.97 5.20
C LYS A 109 26.57 28.01 4.56
N LEU A 110 25.51 28.40 5.28
CA LEU A 110 24.19 28.57 4.67
C LEU A 110 24.19 29.53 3.48
N LYS A 111 25.04 30.56 3.51
CA LYS A 111 25.16 31.57 2.45
C LYS A 111 25.96 31.09 1.25
N TYR A 112 27.09 30.42 1.47
CA TYR A 112 28.08 30.19 0.41
C TYR A 112 28.32 28.72 0.07
N ASP A 113 27.88 27.79 0.91
CA ASP A 113 27.93 26.35 0.67
C ASP A 113 26.53 25.84 0.30
N ILE A 114 26.30 25.64 -0.99
CA ILE A 114 25.01 25.20 -1.52
C ILE A 114 24.63 23.80 -1.02
N GLU A 115 25.59 22.89 -0.83
CA GLU A 115 25.30 21.54 -0.33
C GLU A 115 24.89 21.60 1.13
N TYR A 116 25.58 22.41 1.93
CA TYR A 116 25.21 22.65 3.33
C TYR A 116 23.81 23.25 3.45
N ASN A 117 23.48 24.25 2.62
CA ASN A 117 22.14 24.86 2.61
C ASN A 117 21.05 23.83 2.27
N ILE A 118 21.26 23.02 1.22
CA ILE A 118 20.33 21.95 0.84
C ILE A 118 20.15 20.95 1.98
N GLN A 119 21.25 20.47 2.57
CA GLN A 119 21.22 19.49 3.67
C GLN A 119 20.46 20.03 4.88
N ALA A 120 20.73 21.28 5.27
CA ALA A 120 20.01 21.94 6.36
C ALA A 120 18.50 22.04 6.07
N GLY A 121 18.11 22.43 4.86
CA GLY A 121 16.69 22.50 4.48
C GLY A 121 15.97 21.17 4.51
N VAL A 122 16.61 20.14 3.96
CA VAL A 122 16.04 18.79 3.99
C VAL A 122 15.92 18.27 5.44
N GLU A 123 16.90 18.56 6.29
CA GLU A 123 16.84 18.20 7.72
C GLU A 123 15.69 18.91 8.43
N VAL A 124 15.50 20.22 8.20
CA VAL A 124 14.37 20.97 8.77
C VAL A 124 13.04 20.38 8.30
N LEU A 125 12.88 20.12 7.00
CA LEU A 125 11.67 19.53 6.44
C LEU A 125 11.38 18.15 7.03
N ARG A 126 12.41 17.30 7.16
CA ARG A 126 12.29 16.00 7.85
C ARG A 126 11.89 16.16 9.31
N GLY A 127 12.44 17.16 10.01
CA GLY A 127 12.03 17.50 11.37
C GLY A 127 10.55 17.86 11.45
N MET A 128 10.00 18.55 10.45
CA MET A 128 8.56 18.83 10.39
C MET A 128 7.73 17.54 10.25
N TYR A 129 8.20 16.54 9.49
CA TYR A 129 7.53 15.24 9.40
C TYR A 129 7.47 14.47 10.73
N GLN A 130 8.45 14.67 11.60
CA GLN A 130 8.53 14.02 12.92
C GLN A 130 7.61 14.65 13.97
N ARG A 131 7.09 15.86 13.72
CA ARG A 131 6.14 16.52 14.62
C ARG A 131 4.89 15.69 14.83
N THR A 132 4.46 15.58 16.09
CA THR A 132 3.27 14.80 16.50
C THR A 132 2.00 15.64 16.50
N ASP A 133 2.13 16.97 16.45
CA ASP A 133 0.98 17.88 16.40
C ASP A 133 0.40 18.05 14.99
N LEU A 134 1.11 17.62 13.95
CA LEU A 134 0.65 17.69 12.56
C LEU A 134 -0.24 16.50 12.20
N PRO A 135 -1.29 16.70 11.38
CA PRO A 135 -2.09 15.59 10.87
C PRO A 135 -1.30 14.67 9.94
N LYS A 136 -1.68 13.38 9.92
CA LYS A 136 -1.09 12.35 9.06
C LYS A 136 -2.14 11.62 8.24
N ILE A 137 -1.70 10.91 7.20
CA ILE A 137 -2.56 9.99 6.45
C ILE A 137 -2.43 8.59 7.04
N LYS A 138 -3.57 7.98 7.37
CA LYS A 138 -3.67 6.62 7.89
C LYS A 138 -2.99 5.64 6.93
N SER A 139 -2.12 4.79 7.47
CA SER A 139 -1.40 3.74 6.72
C SER A 139 -0.48 4.26 5.61
N ALA A 140 -0.15 5.55 5.57
CA ALA A 140 0.84 6.12 4.65
C ALA A 140 2.18 6.34 5.37
N GLY A 141 3.28 5.87 4.77
CA GLY A 141 4.63 6.14 5.26
C GLY A 141 5.21 7.45 4.73
N GLN A 142 6.51 7.65 4.95
CA GLN A 142 7.25 8.83 4.49
C GLN A 142 7.57 8.78 3.00
N GLU A 143 7.48 7.62 2.37
CA GLU A 143 7.60 7.45 0.92
C GLU A 143 6.41 8.04 0.15
N VAL A 144 5.27 8.27 0.81
CA VAL A 144 4.04 8.80 0.19
C VAL A 144 4.07 10.32 0.15
N ILE A 145 3.99 10.89 -1.05
CA ILE A 145 4.09 12.34 -1.29
C ILE A 145 3.01 13.13 -0.53
N GLU A 146 1.75 12.68 -0.55
CA GLU A 146 0.66 13.39 0.12
C GLU A 146 0.81 13.45 1.64
N ASN A 147 1.56 12.52 2.23
CA ASN A 147 1.83 12.51 3.66
C ASN A 147 2.80 13.64 4.09
N TRP A 148 3.40 14.34 3.12
CA TRP A 148 4.22 15.54 3.33
C TRP A 148 3.45 16.85 3.25
N TYR A 149 2.13 16.83 2.99
CA TYR A 149 1.32 18.04 2.89
C TYR A 149 1.44 18.96 4.12
N PHE A 150 1.24 18.40 5.33
CA PHE A 150 1.36 19.16 6.58
C PHE A 150 2.80 19.47 6.98
N PRO A 151 3.78 18.56 6.79
CA PRO A 151 5.19 18.91 6.97
C PRO A 151 5.66 20.08 6.10
N VAL A 152 5.24 20.12 4.83
CA VAL A 152 5.50 21.24 3.91
C VAL A 152 4.82 22.53 4.41
N MET A 153 3.56 22.45 4.86
CA MET A 153 2.90 23.59 5.51
C MET A 153 3.70 24.09 6.71
N ALA A 154 4.15 23.18 7.57
CA ALA A 154 4.89 23.49 8.79
C ALA A 154 6.29 24.03 8.52
N TYR A 155 6.90 23.69 7.38
CA TYR A 155 8.19 24.23 6.94
C TYR A 155 8.15 25.75 6.79
N ASN A 156 7.09 26.27 6.16
CA ASN A 156 6.82 27.72 6.11
C ASN A 156 6.17 28.24 7.41
N GLY A 157 5.32 27.41 8.02
CA GLY A 157 4.71 27.67 9.33
C GLY A 157 3.22 27.31 9.38
N THR A 158 2.76 26.83 10.54
CA THR A 158 1.34 26.51 10.77
C THR A 158 0.53 27.76 11.11
N LYS A 159 0.63 28.82 10.30
CA LYS A 159 -0.05 30.12 10.51
C LYS A 159 -1.41 30.16 9.78
N PRO A 160 -2.35 31.04 10.18
CA PRO A 160 -3.66 31.15 9.54
C PRO A 160 -3.61 31.32 8.03
N ALA A 161 -2.62 32.08 7.52
CA ALA A 161 -2.39 32.28 6.09
C ALA A 161 -2.16 30.96 5.31
N ASN A 162 -1.68 29.91 5.98
CA ASN A 162 -1.44 28.59 5.41
C ASN A 162 -2.58 27.60 5.67
N SER A 163 -3.70 28.04 6.27
CA SER A 163 -4.88 27.18 6.35
C SER A 163 -5.34 26.80 4.94
N PRO A 164 -5.64 25.52 4.68
CA PRO A 164 -6.05 25.07 3.35
C PRO A 164 -7.45 25.58 2.94
N LEU A 165 -8.24 26.03 3.92
CA LEU A 165 -9.56 26.59 3.72
C LEU A 165 -9.66 27.95 4.41
N TYR A 166 -10.29 28.93 3.75
CA TYR A 166 -10.65 30.17 4.42
C TYR A 166 -11.73 29.92 5.47
N LYS A 167 -11.52 30.40 6.70
CA LYS A 167 -12.44 30.13 7.82
C LYS A 167 -13.87 30.66 7.57
N ALA A 168 -13.97 31.82 6.92
CA ALA A 168 -15.23 32.54 6.75
C ALA A 168 -16.24 31.83 5.82
N ASN A 169 -15.75 31.18 4.76
CA ASN A 169 -16.62 30.62 3.71
C ASN A 169 -16.30 29.16 3.36
N GLY A 170 -15.24 28.58 3.94
CA GLY A 170 -14.80 27.22 3.67
C GLY A 170 -14.24 26.98 2.26
N GLN A 171 -14.01 28.04 1.47
CA GLN A 171 -13.41 27.91 0.15
C GLN A 171 -11.93 27.53 0.25
N LYS A 172 -11.43 26.81 -0.77
CA LYS A 172 -10.03 26.42 -0.87
C LYS A 172 -9.14 27.67 -0.93
N ASN A 173 -8.13 27.71 -0.06
CA ASN A 173 -7.07 28.71 -0.10
C ASN A 173 -5.92 28.22 -0.98
N SER A 174 -6.03 28.41 -2.30
CA SER A 174 -4.96 28.04 -3.25
C SER A 174 -3.67 28.86 -3.08
N ASN A 175 -3.70 29.91 -2.27
CA ASN A 175 -2.53 30.75 -1.99
C ASN A 175 -1.69 30.24 -0.81
N ALA A 176 -2.20 29.29 -0.03
CA ALA A 176 -1.47 28.66 1.06
C ALA A 176 -0.17 28.04 0.55
N TYR A 177 0.90 28.13 1.34
CA TYR A 177 2.24 27.72 0.93
C TYR A 177 2.29 26.28 0.38
N GLN A 178 1.72 25.32 1.11
CA GLN A 178 1.71 23.92 0.71
C GLN A 178 0.88 23.65 -0.56
N GLU A 179 -0.15 24.46 -0.84
CA GLU A 179 -0.92 24.35 -2.08
C GLU A 179 -0.07 24.74 -3.29
N LYS A 180 0.74 25.80 -3.16
CA LYS A 180 1.69 26.22 -4.21
C LYS A 180 2.78 25.17 -4.43
N VAL A 181 3.36 24.62 -3.35
CA VAL A 181 4.37 23.56 -3.43
C VAL A 181 3.79 22.32 -4.14
N PHE A 182 2.58 21.88 -3.77
CA PHE A 182 1.96 20.72 -4.40
C PHE A 182 1.58 20.99 -5.86
N ALA A 183 1.18 22.22 -6.21
CA ALA A 183 0.96 22.61 -7.61
C ALA A 183 2.26 22.56 -8.44
N ILE A 184 3.38 23.04 -7.89
CA ILE A 184 4.72 22.92 -8.50
C ILE A 184 5.08 21.45 -8.70
N LEU A 185 4.80 20.60 -7.71
CA LEU A 185 5.08 19.17 -7.76
C LEU A 185 4.31 18.50 -8.92
N GLU A 186 2.99 18.72 -8.99
CA GLU A 186 2.17 18.23 -10.11
C GLU A 186 2.66 18.75 -11.47
N GLN A 187 3.02 20.03 -11.54
CA GLN A 187 3.45 20.65 -12.81
C GLN A 187 4.81 20.14 -13.29
N TYR A 188 5.79 20.00 -12.40
CA TYR A 188 7.19 19.80 -12.82
C TYR A 188 7.74 18.42 -12.53
N SER A 189 7.26 17.72 -11.49
CA SER A 189 7.62 16.34 -11.23
C SER A 189 6.71 15.36 -11.96
N PHE A 190 5.44 15.74 -12.19
CA PHE A 190 4.46 14.90 -12.89
C PHE A 190 3.96 15.48 -14.22
N LEU A 191 4.47 16.63 -14.67
CA LEU A 191 4.11 17.21 -15.97
C LEU A 191 2.59 17.39 -16.17
N ASN A 192 1.87 17.67 -15.08
CA ASN A 192 0.40 17.73 -14.99
C ASN A 192 -0.34 16.43 -15.37
N ASP A 193 0.38 15.31 -15.55
CA ASP A 193 -0.19 14.02 -15.88
C ASP A 193 -0.85 13.35 -14.67
N THR A 194 -0.26 13.56 -13.49
CA THR A 194 -0.77 13.03 -12.22
C THR A 194 -1.36 14.16 -11.39
N LYS A 195 -2.59 13.93 -10.90
CA LYS A 195 -3.21 14.74 -9.84
C LYS A 195 -3.09 13.99 -8.52
N LEU A 196 -2.51 14.64 -7.52
CA LEU A 196 -2.29 14.05 -6.21
C LEU A 196 -3.60 13.90 -5.45
N ALA A 197 -3.63 12.97 -4.50
CA ALA A 197 -4.83 12.72 -3.70
C ALA A 197 -5.27 13.98 -2.95
N GLN A 198 -6.54 14.35 -3.09
CA GLN A 198 -7.10 15.53 -2.45
C GLN A 198 -7.61 15.20 -1.06
N PHE A 199 -7.29 16.06 -0.09
CA PHE A 199 -7.79 15.91 1.27
C PHE A 199 -9.26 16.33 1.38
N PRO A 200 -10.11 15.57 2.09
CA PRO A 200 -11.50 15.91 2.33
C PRO A 200 -11.62 16.87 3.53
N PHE A 201 -10.96 18.04 3.43
CA PHE A 201 -10.89 19.01 4.52
C PHE A 201 -12.26 19.61 4.86
N ARG A 202 -12.45 19.90 6.14
CA ARG A 202 -13.58 20.70 6.66
C ARG A 202 -13.04 21.85 7.49
N THR A 203 -13.73 22.98 7.53
CA THR A 203 -13.33 24.13 8.37
C THR A 203 -13.26 23.80 9.87
N ALA A 204 -13.98 22.76 10.31
CA ALA A 204 -13.94 22.23 11.67
C ALA A 204 -12.64 21.45 11.99
N ASP A 205 -11.89 21.02 10.97
CA ASP A 205 -10.61 20.33 11.17
C ASP A 205 -9.52 21.28 11.71
N PHE A 206 -9.71 22.60 11.54
CA PHE A 206 -8.75 23.64 11.86
C PHE A 206 -9.34 24.69 12.81
N GLU A 207 -8.75 24.86 13.98
CA GLU A 207 -9.05 25.95 14.90
C GLU A 207 -7.96 27.02 14.82
N TYR A 208 -8.35 28.24 14.47
CA TYR A 208 -7.47 29.40 14.43
C TYR A 208 -8.31 30.69 14.34
N ASP A 209 -7.72 31.81 14.74
CA ASP A 209 -8.23 33.16 14.48
C ASP A 209 -7.50 33.74 13.25
N PRO A 210 -8.20 34.06 12.15
CA PRO A 210 -7.59 34.57 10.93
C PRO A 210 -6.89 35.92 11.11
N ASN A 211 -7.18 36.66 12.19
CA ASN A 211 -6.63 37.99 12.44
C ASN A 211 -5.40 37.99 13.36
N THR A 212 -4.87 36.80 13.69
CA THR A 212 -3.73 36.68 14.62
C THR A 212 -2.56 35.92 13.98
N SER A 213 -1.39 36.01 14.60
CA SER A 213 -0.21 35.22 14.23
C SER A 213 -0.09 33.88 14.99
N LYS A 214 -1.12 33.50 15.77
CA LYS A 214 -1.11 32.24 16.53
C LYS A 214 -1.18 31.04 15.58
N ASN A 215 -0.56 29.94 15.98
CA ASN A 215 -0.54 28.74 15.15
C ASN A 215 -1.94 28.10 15.06
N ILE A 216 -2.23 27.47 13.93
CA ILE A 216 -3.40 26.63 13.72
C ILE A 216 -3.34 25.44 14.68
N VAL A 217 -4.44 25.18 15.37
CA VAL A 217 -4.67 23.95 16.13
C VAL A 217 -5.43 22.97 15.25
N PHE A 218 -4.78 21.85 14.89
CA PHE A 218 -5.41 20.79 14.11
C PHE A 218 -6.28 19.91 15.01
N LYS A 219 -7.60 19.98 14.83
CA LYS A 219 -8.59 19.15 15.55
C LYS A 219 -8.66 17.73 15.00
N LYS A 220 -8.50 17.58 13.68
CA LYS A 220 -8.41 16.27 13.02
C LYS A 220 -6.94 15.92 12.80
N LYS A 221 -6.47 14.85 13.46
CA LYS A 221 -5.07 14.40 13.39
C LYS A 221 -4.81 13.29 12.37
N GLU A 222 -5.85 12.64 11.85
CA GLU A 222 -5.70 11.55 10.89
C GLU A 222 -6.72 11.68 9.74
N TYR A 223 -6.23 11.48 8.51
CA TYR A 223 -7.04 11.42 7.29
C TYR A 223 -6.91 10.05 6.63
N THR A 224 -7.97 9.59 5.95
CA THR A 224 -7.92 8.42 5.08
C THR A 224 -8.14 8.90 3.66
N LEU A 225 -7.16 8.67 2.78
CA LEU A 225 -7.21 9.02 1.37
C LEU A 225 -7.08 7.76 0.51
N THR A 226 -7.59 7.84 -0.72
CA THR A 226 -7.39 6.82 -1.77
C THR A 226 -6.55 7.40 -2.90
N GLY A 227 -5.82 6.56 -3.62
CA GLY A 227 -5.00 7.00 -4.75
C GLY A 227 -3.76 7.77 -4.31
N LEU A 228 -3.09 7.30 -3.25
CA LEU A 228 -1.83 7.86 -2.77
C LEU A 228 -0.68 7.58 -3.75
N HIS A 229 0.29 8.48 -3.80
CA HIS A 229 1.42 8.40 -4.73
C HIS A 229 2.74 8.25 -3.96
N PRO A 230 3.26 7.01 -3.82
CA PRO A 230 4.63 6.80 -3.39
C PRO A 230 5.62 7.46 -4.37
N SER A 231 6.70 8.02 -3.84
CA SER A 231 7.81 8.55 -4.63
C SER A 231 8.36 7.49 -5.58
N THR A 232 8.63 7.90 -6.81
CA THR A 232 9.22 7.01 -7.81
C THR A 232 10.71 6.78 -7.59
N TYR A 233 11.37 7.61 -6.78
CA TYR A 233 12.82 7.55 -6.56
C TYR A 233 13.29 6.34 -5.74
N HIS A 234 12.37 5.58 -5.15
CA HIS A 234 12.67 4.34 -4.45
C HIS A 234 12.55 3.09 -5.34
N LEU A 235 12.27 3.27 -6.63
CA LEU A 235 12.23 2.17 -7.60
C LEU A 235 13.61 1.52 -7.77
N LYS A 236 13.62 0.19 -7.79
CA LYS A 236 14.83 -0.63 -7.93
C LYS A 236 14.74 -1.53 -9.16
N THR A 237 15.88 -2.01 -9.64
CA THR A 237 15.91 -3.03 -10.71
C THR A 237 14.98 -4.20 -10.39
N GLY A 238 14.16 -4.57 -11.37
CA GLY A 238 13.15 -5.63 -11.24
C GLY A 238 11.77 -5.13 -10.77
N ASP A 239 11.65 -3.91 -10.23
CA ASP A 239 10.34 -3.33 -9.93
C ASP A 239 9.50 -3.23 -11.23
N GLN A 240 8.23 -3.59 -11.10
CA GLN A 240 7.25 -3.40 -12.16
C GLN A 240 6.57 -2.04 -12.00
N VAL A 241 6.46 -1.32 -13.12
CA VAL A 241 5.82 -0.01 -13.19
C VAL A 241 4.85 0.04 -14.34
N LEU A 242 3.82 0.87 -14.21
CA LEU A 242 2.86 1.12 -15.27
C LEU A 242 3.04 2.52 -15.84
N VAL A 243 2.90 2.63 -17.17
CA VAL A 243 2.76 3.93 -17.85
C VAL A 243 1.42 4.56 -17.49
N THR A 244 1.42 5.83 -17.10
CA THR A 244 0.25 6.54 -16.54
C THR A 244 -0.73 7.07 -17.58
N ARG A 245 -0.28 7.31 -18.82
CA ARG A 245 -1.11 7.79 -19.95
C ARG A 245 -0.66 7.28 -21.32
N ASP A 246 -1.49 7.49 -22.34
CA ASP A 246 -1.16 7.16 -23.73
C ASP A 246 -0.16 8.15 -24.33
N GLY A 247 0.67 7.68 -25.27
CA GLY A 247 1.60 8.50 -26.03
C GLY A 247 2.91 8.83 -25.29
N VAL A 248 3.21 8.14 -24.19
CA VAL A 248 4.48 8.35 -23.47
C VAL A 248 5.63 7.76 -24.26
N ASN A 249 6.58 8.60 -24.65
CA ASN A 249 7.72 8.18 -25.44
C ASN A 249 8.73 7.38 -24.62
N LEU A 250 8.94 6.12 -25.00
CA LEU A 250 10.12 5.33 -24.63
C LEU A 250 11.30 5.75 -25.49
N ARG A 251 12.36 6.22 -24.86
CA ARG A 251 13.47 6.92 -25.53
C ARG A 251 14.74 6.10 -25.53
N SER A 252 15.62 6.32 -26.50
CA SER A 252 16.93 5.64 -26.53
C SER A 252 17.93 6.21 -25.52
N LYS A 253 17.71 7.45 -25.06
CA LYS A 253 18.58 8.19 -24.13
C LYS A 253 17.74 8.93 -23.08
N PRO A 254 18.31 9.28 -21.91
CA PRO A 254 17.63 10.01 -20.85
C PRO A 254 17.54 11.52 -21.17
N THR A 255 16.80 11.88 -22.22
CA THR A 255 16.60 13.29 -22.59
C THR A 255 15.31 13.52 -23.35
N SER A 256 14.68 14.67 -23.13
CA SER A 256 13.49 15.08 -23.89
C SER A 256 13.76 15.32 -25.39
N ALA A 257 15.02 15.48 -25.80
CA ALA A 257 15.42 15.81 -27.17
C ALA A 257 15.49 14.61 -28.13
N SER A 258 15.53 13.37 -27.62
CA SER A 258 15.64 12.19 -28.48
C SER A 258 14.32 11.89 -29.21
N SER A 259 14.35 11.07 -30.26
CA SER A 259 13.13 10.39 -30.71
C SER A 259 12.71 9.34 -29.67
N GLY A 260 11.45 8.94 -29.70
CA GLY A 260 10.95 7.88 -28.84
C GLY A 260 9.77 7.15 -29.46
N LYS A 261 9.57 5.92 -29.01
CA LYS A 261 8.43 5.09 -29.40
C LYS A 261 7.29 5.33 -28.42
N PRO A 262 6.10 5.74 -28.86
CA PRO A 262 4.98 5.96 -27.96
C PRO A 262 4.53 4.64 -27.34
N LEU A 263 4.26 4.68 -26.03
CA LEU A 263 3.67 3.60 -25.25
C LEU A 263 2.23 3.97 -24.88
N SER A 264 1.37 2.96 -24.78
CA SER A 264 0.00 3.12 -24.30
C SER A 264 -0.06 3.17 -22.77
N LYS A 265 -1.12 3.77 -22.24
CA LYS A 265 -1.45 3.72 -20.82
C LYS A 265 -1.51 2.27 -20.34
N ASN A 266 -1.05 2.03 -19.11
CA ASN A 266 -0.93 0.72 -18.49
C ASN A 266 0.06 -0.24 -19.19
N THR A 267 0.92 0.25 -20.09
CA THR A 267 2.06 -0.55 -20.56
C THR A 267 2.91 -0.92 -19.36
N ASN A 268 3.14 -2.22 -19.18
CA ASN A 268 3.97 -2.74 -18.09
C ASN A 268 5.46 -2.66 -18.46
N LEU A 269 6.23 -2.05 -17.57
CA LEU A 269 7.66 -1.85 -17.71
C LEU A 269 8.38 -2.45 -16.50
N ILE A 270 9.58 -2.93 -16.73
CA ILE A 270 10.46 -3.47 -15.70
C ILE A 270 11.68 -2.56 -15.59
N ILE A 271 11.92 -1.99 -14.40
CA ILE A 271 13.10 -1.16 -14.13
C ILE A 271 14.37 -2.00 -14.34
N GLN A 272 15.33 -1.50 -15.11
CA GLN A 272 16.57 -2.20 -15.46
C GLN A 272 17.80 -1.69 -14.69
N GLY A 273 17.71 -0.55 -14.00
CA GLY A 273 18.84 0.06 -13.32
C GLY A 273 18.46 1.31 -12.55
N ASN A 274 19.48 1.97 -12.00
CA ASN A 274 19.34 3.26 -11.34
C ASN A 274 18.85 4.32 -12.34
N PHE A 275 18.13 5.31 -11.86
CA PHE A 275 17.73 6.44 -12.68
C PHE A 275 18.94 7.30 -13.09
N ALA A 276 18.77 8.04 -14.19
CA ALA A 276 19.71 9.04 -14.69
C ALA A 276 19.04 10.42 -14.74
N TYR A 277 19.83 11.48 -14.68
CA TYR A 277 19.37 12.84 -14.94
C TYR A 277 19.34 13.14 -16.44
N ASP A 278 18.75 14.28 -16.83
CA ASP A 278 18.70 14.66 -18.24
C ASP A 278 20.12 14.89 -18.80
N GLU A 279 20.39 14.42 -20.02
CA GLU A 279 21.68 14.69 -20.69
C GLU A 279 21.91 16.20 -20.92
N SER A 280 20.83 16.97 -21.08
CA SER A 280 20.92 18.43 -21.15
C SER A 280 21.07 19.02 -19.74
N LEU A 281 22.26 19.54 -19.44
CA LEU A 281 22.58 20.14 -18.13
C LEU A 281 21.65 21.30 -17.73
N ASN A 282 21.06 21.98 -18.71
CA ASN A 282 20.15 23.11 -18.52
C ASN A 282 18.67 22.74 -18.65
N SER A 283 18.34 21.46 -18.80
CA SER A 283 16.95 20.99 -18.80
C SER A 283 16.22 21.43 -17.54
N ASN A 284 14.98 21.92 -17.71
CA ASN A 284 14.11 22.31 -16.60
C ASN A 284 13.39 21.12 -15.95
N ASN A 285 13.62 19.91 -16.45
CA ASN A 285 13.03 18.68 -15.92
C ASN A 285 13.44 18.49 -14.45
N GLN A 286 12.45 18.35 -13.56
CA GLN A 286 12.68 18.01 -12.15
C GLN A 286 12.66 16.49 -11.90
N PHE A 287 12.01 15.75 -12.80
CA PHE A 287 11.98 14.30 -12.80
C PHE A 287 13.31 13.70 -13.29
N VAL A 288 13.47 12.40 -13.11
CA VAL A 288 14.59 11.59 -13.59
C VAL A 288 14.16 10.56 -14.64
N TRP A 289 15.10 9.93 -15.32
CA TRP A 289 14.88 8.93 -16.36
C TRP A 289 15.25 7.54 -15.86
N TYR A 290 14.33 6.59 -15.93
CA TYR A 290 14.61 5.19 -15.60
C TYR A 290 14.92 4.39 -16.86
N PRO A 291 16.02 3.60 -16.90
CA PRO A 291 16.19 2.57 -17.89
C PRO A 291 15.17 1.45 -17.62
N VAL A 292 14.43 1.07 -18.65
CA VAL A 292 13.32 0.12 -18.57
C VAL A 292 13.31 -0.83 -19.76
N LYS A 293 12.64 -1.96 -19.58
CA LYS A 293 12.19 -2.82 -20.68
C LYS A 293 10.70 -3.10 -20.58
N THR A 294 10.03 -3.32 -21.71
CA THR A 294 8.66 -3.85 -21.70
C THR A 294 8.65 -5.27 -21.17
N ALA A 295 7.53 -5.68 -20.57
CA ALA A 295 7.39 -7.01 -19.99
C ALA A 295 7.56 -8.16 -21.01
N ASP A 296 7.21 -7.92 -22.27
CA ASP A 296 7.45 -8.85 -23.39
C ASP A 296 8.92 -8.83 -23.89
N GLN A 297 9.76 -8.00 -23.27
CA GLN A 297 11.19 -7.81 -23.56
C GLN A 297 11.51 -7.28 -24.95
N LYS A 298 10.50 -6.85 -25.72
CA LYS A 298 10.70 -6.39 -27.10
C LYS A 298 11.27 -4.98 -27.19
N LEU A 299 11.01 -4.13 -26.19
CA LEU A 299 11.44 -2.74 -26.19
C LEU A 299 12.28 -2.45 -24.95
N VAL A 300 13.39 -1.75 -25.16
CA VAL A 300 14.31 -1.28 -24.12
C VAL A 300 14.58 0.21 -24.37
N GLY A 301 14.65 0.99 -23.31
CA GLY A 301 14.95 2.41 -23.40
C GLY A 301 14.86 3.12 -22.05
N TYR A 302 14.69 4.43 -22.09
CA TYR A 302 14.51 5.31 -20.95
C TYR A 302 13.09 5.86 -20.93
N ILE A 303 12.50 5.91 -19.75
CA ILE A 303 11.20 6.54 -19.52
C ILE A 303 11.31 7.56 -18.39
N SER A 304 10.59 8.67 -18.51
CA SER A 304 10.52 9.68 -17.46
C SER A 304 9.77 9.12 -16.25
N SER A 305 10.32 9.35 -15.05
CA SER A 305 9.65 9.09 -13.77
C SER A 305 8.32 9.82 -13.62
N ALA A 306 8.11 10.92 -14.35
CA ALA A 306 6.84 11.66 -14.35
C ALA A 306 5.66 10.86 -14.92
N TYR A 307 5.93 9.81 -15.71
CA TYR A 307 4.92 9.04 -16.43
C TYR A 307 4.87 7.56 -16.05
N ILE A 308 5.45 7.21 -14.91
CA ILE A 308 5.42 5.86 -14.38
C ILE A 308 4.97 5.86 -12.93
N MET A 309 4.26 4.81 -12.56
CA MET A 309 3.89 4.56 -11.17
C MET A 309 4.28 3.13 -10.79
N LYS A 310 4.76 2.94 -9.56
CA LYS A 310 5.04 1.61 -9.04
C LYS A 310 3.75 0.78 -9.05
N LYS A 311 3.80 -0.39 -9.69
CA LYS A 311 2.68 -1.33 -9.62
C LYS A 311 2.76 -2.07 -8.29
N GLY A 312 1.80 -1.78 -7.41
CA GLY A 312 1.69 -2.45 -6.11
C GLY A 312 1.22 -3.90 -6.26
N ILE A 313 1.43 -4.68 -5.19
CA ILE A 313 0.81 -6.00 -5.06
C ILE A 313 -0.71 -5.81 -4.85
N PRO A 314 -1.58 -6.57 -5.55
CA PRO A 314 -3.01 -6.49 -5.34
C PRO A 314 -3.40 -6.79 -3.89
N LEU A 315 -4.43 -6.09 -3.40
CA LEU A 315 -5.01 -6.42 -2.10
C LEU A 315 -5.65 -7.83 -2.13
N PRO A 316 -5.71 -8.53 -0.98
CA PRO A 316 -6.43 -9.81 -0.89
C PRO A 316 -7.87 -9.67 -1.38
N PRO A 317 -8.40 -10.64 -2.14
CA PRO A 317 -9.78 -10.59 -2.62
C PRO A 317 -10.76 -10.65 -1.45
N LYS A 318 -11.82 -9.85 -1.47
CA LYS A 318 -12.94 -10.02 -0.54
C LYS A 318 -13.85 -11.12 -1.08
N VAL A 319 -14.03 -12.19 -0.31
CA VAL A 319 -14.79 -13.38 -0.73
C VAL A 319 -16.07 -13.47 0.09
N ASN A 320 -17.21 -13.68 -0.57
CA ASN A 320 -18.49 -13.90 0.10
C ASN A 320 -18.53 -15.30 0.74
N ALA A 321 -19.45 -15.51 1.67
CA ALA A 321 -19.66 -16.82 2.27
C ALA A 321 -20.04 -17.86 1.20
N VAL A 322 -19.57 -19.10 1.39
CA VAL A 322 -19.83 -20.25 0.52
C VAL A 322 -20.41 -21.36 1.38
N THR A 323 -21.45 -22.01 0.89
CA THR A 323 -22.11 -23.16 1.53
C THR A 323 -21.77 -24.46 0.82
N ASP A 324 -22.03 -25.58 1.47
CA ASP A 324 -21.87 -26.94 0.92
C ASP A 324 -22.87 -27.29 -0.20
N LYS A 325 -23.67 -26.31 -0.64
CA LYS A 325 -24.58 -26.39 -1.79
C LYS A 325 -24.16 -25.49 -2.95
N ASP A 326 -23.24 -24.56 -2.70
CA ASP A 326 -22.82 -23.58 -3.69
C ASP A 326 -21.89 -24.19 -4.74
N LYS A 327 -22.06 -23.73 -5.99
CA LYS A 327 -21.22 -24.10 -7.14
C LYS A 327 -20.38 -22.93 -7.66
N VAL A 328 -20.37 -21.83 -6.92
CA VAL A 328 -19.67 -20.61 -7.29
C VAL A 328 -19.04 -19.97 -6.06
N VAL A 329 -17.90 -19.32 -6.27
CA VAL A 329 -17.29 -18.40 -5.31
C VAL A 329 -17.42 -16.99 -5.88
N THR A 330 -18.06 -16.10 -5.12
CA THR A 330 -18.28 -14.70 -5.52
C THR A 330 -17.52 -13.74 -4.62
N GLY A 331 -17.24 -12.55 -5.11
CA GLY A 331 -16.54 -11.55 -4.33
C GLY A 331 -16.07 -10.35 -5.15
N THR A 332 -15.15 -9.59 -4.56
CA THR A 332 -14.49 -8.45 -5.20
C THR A 332 -12.97 -8.51 -5.06
N ALA A 333 -12.25 -8.04 -6.06
CA ALA A 333 -10.79 -7.88 -6.05
C ALA A 333 -10.39 -6.74 -7.01
N GLU A 334 -9.09 -6.58 -7.27
CA GLU A 334 -8.60 -5.60 -8.24
C GLU A 334 -9.26 -5.82 -9.62
N PRO A 335 -9.84 -4.78 -10.26
CA PRO A 335 -10.49 -4.89 -11.56
C PRO A 335 -9.62 -5.50 -12.66
N ASN A 336 -10.26 -6.20 -13.60
CA ASN A 336 -9.63 -6.86 -14.74
C ASN A 336 -8.45 -7.81 -14.39
N SER A 337 -8.39 -8.32 -13.16
CA SER A 337 -7.36 -9.23 -12.66
C SER A 337 -7.83 -10.69 -12.69
N SER A 338 -6.89 -11.63 -12.64
CA SER A 338 -7.17 -13.07 -12.67
C SER A 338 -7.40 -13.61 -11.26
N ILE A 339 -8.46 -14.39 -11.06
CA ILE A 339 -8.77 -15.07 -9.80
C ILE A 339 -8.42 -16.55 -9.92
N SER A 340 -7.80 -17.11 -8.88
CA SER A 340 -7.61 -18.55 -8.71
C SER A 340 -8.16 -19.00 -7.37
N VAL A 341 -8.87 -20.13 -7.38
CA VAL A 341 -9.53 -20.72 -6.22
C VAL A 341 -8.97 -22.11 -5.97
N LYS A 342 -8.60 -22.39 -4.72
CA LYS A 342 -8.08 -23.68 -4.26
C LYS A 342 -8.87 -24.22 -3.07
N SER A 343 -8.99 -25.53 -2.99
CA SER A 343 -9.42 -26.28 -1.80
C SER A 343 -8.21 -27.00 -1.24
N GLY A 344 -7.69 -26.53 -0.11
CA GLY A 344 -6.34 -26.90 0.34
C GLY A 344 -5.29 -26.56 -0.72
N THR A 345 -4.57 -27.58 -1.23
CA THR A 345 -3.58 -27.44 -2.32
C THR A 345 -4.18 -27.63 -3.71
N THR A 346 -5.38 -28.21 -3.81
CA THR A 346 -6.04 -28.56 -5.07
C THR A 346 -6.66 -27.34 -5.73
N PHE A 347 -6.34 -27.10 -6.99
CA PHE A 347 -6.98 -26.07 -7.80
C PHE A 347 -8.40 -26.49 -8.18
N ILE A 348 -9.38 -25.62 -7.94
CA ILE A 348 -10.81 -25.93 -8.16
C ILE A 348 -11.53 -24.92 -9.06
N GLY A 349 -10.91 -23.78 -9.39
CA GLY A 349 -11.53 -22.81 -10.29
C GLY A 349 -10.64 -21.61 -10.61
N LYS A 350 -10.89 -21.01 -11.78
CA LYS A 350 -10.29 -19.73 -12.20
C LYS A 350 -11.31 -18.86 -12.93
N GLY A 351 -11.04 -17.57 -12.96
CA GLY A 351 -11.71 -16.63 -13.84
C GLY A 351 -11.09 -15.25 -13.70
N LYS A 352 -11.85 -14.20 -13.99
CA LYS A 352 -11.39 -12.82 -13.88
C LYS A 352 -12.43 -11.97 -13.16
N THR A 353 -11.98 -10.90 -12.52
CA THR A 353 -12.85 -9.79 -12.15
C THR A 353 -13.24 -8.99 -13.39
N ASN A 354 -14.44 -8.43 -13.40
CA ASN A 354 -14.83 -7.44 -14.41
C ASN A 354 -14.17 -6.06 -14.15
N SER A 355 -14.56 -5.04 -14.93
CA SER A 355 -14.07 -3.66 -14.82
C SER A 355 -14.43 -2.97 -13.50
N GLN A 356 -15.41 -3.51 -12.77
CA GLN A 356 -15.82 -3.05 -11.43
C GLN A 356 -15.18 -3.87 -10.31
N GLY A 357 -14.29 -4.81 -10.62
CA GLY A 357 -13.63 -5.65 -9.61
C GLY A 357 -14.49 -6.81 -9.11
N VAL A 358 -15.67 -7.06 -9.65
CA VAL A 358 -16.56 -8.16 -9.22
C VAL A 358 -16.18 -9.45 -9.94
N PHE A 359 -16.13 -10.57 -9.21
CA PHE A 359 -15.91 -11.90 -9.78
C PHE A 359 -16.99 -12.91 -9.36
N SER A 360 -17.22 -13.90 -10.22
CA SER A 360 -18.01 -15.11 -9.95
C SER A 360 -17.29 -16.29 -10.60
N ILE A 361 -16.71 -17.17 -9.78
CA ILE A 361 -15.90 -18.29 -10.24
C ILE A 361 -16.65 -19.59 -10.01
N VAL A 362 -16.94 -20.33 -11.07
CA VAL A 362 -17.54 -21.66 -10.98
C VAL A 362 -16.54 -22.64 -10.36
N ILE A 363 -17.00 -23.40 -9.36
CA ILE A 363 -16.25 -24.45 -8.67
C ILE A 363 -17.12 -25.69 -8.47
N PRO A 364 -16.52 -26.89 -8.28
CA PRO A 364 -17.24 -28.04 -7.76
C PRO A 364 -17.76 -27.77 -6.34
N VAL A 365 -18.91 -28.35 -6.00
CA VAL A 365 -19.46 -28.33 -4.62
C VAL A 365 -18.41 -28.87 -3.65
N GLN A 366 -18.22 -28.17 -2.53
CA GLN A 366 -17.26 -28.54 -1.49
C GLN A 366 -18.01 -29.05 -0.25
N LYS A 367 -17.41 -29.99 0.49
CA LYS A 367 -17.98 -30.45 1.77
C LYS A 367 -17.94 -29.33 2.81
N ALA A 368 -18.92 -29.32 3.72
CA ALA A 368 -18.90 -28.44 4.89
C ALA A 368 -17.57 -28.52 5.66
N GLY A 369 -17.12 -27.39 6.19
CA GLY A 369 -15.85 -27.25 6.91
C GLY A 369 -14.60 -27.15 6.02
N THR A 370 -14.69 -27.49 4.74
CA THR A 370 -13.58 -27.37 3.78
C THR A 370 -13.04 -25.94 3.73
N ARG A 371 -11.72 -25.76 3.72
CA ARG A 371 -11.08 -24.44 3.58
C ARG A 371 -10.85 -24.11 2.10
N ILE A 372 -11.48 -23.04 1.65
CA ILE A 372 -11.28 -22.49 0.30
C ILE A 372 -10.34 -21.28 0.41
N SER A 373 -9.29 -21.27 -0.41
CA SER A 373 -8.36 -20.16 -0.54
C SER A 373 -8.50 -19.50 -1.91
N VAL A 374 -8.64 -18.18 -1.92
CA VAL A 374 -8.79 -17.36 -3.12
C VAL A 374 -7.61 -16.39 -3.20
N ILE A 375 -7.02 -16.28 -4.38
CA ILE A 375 -5.94 -15.35 -4.68
C ILE A 375 -6.26 -14.58 -5.96
N VAL A 376 -5.86 -13.31 -6.00
CA VAL A 376 -5.92 -12.49 -7.22
C VAL A 376 -4.51 -12.26 -7.74
N LYS A 377 -4.36 -12.32 -9.07
CA LYS A 377 -3.13 -12.01 -9.80
C LYS A 377 -3.44 -10.90 -10.80
N ASP A 378 -2.71 -9.79 -10.71
CA ASP A 378 -2.92 -8.65 -11.62
C ASP A 378 -2.45 -8.94 -13.05
N SER A 379 -2.61 -7.94 -13.93
CA SER A 379 -2.20 -8.03 -15.34
C SER A 379 -0.69 -8.15 -15.55
N VAL A 380 0.12 -7.85 -14.54
CA VAL A 380 1.59 -7.82 -14.64
C VAL A 380 2.26 -9.00 -13.93
N GLY A 381 1.48 -9.76 -13.17
CA GLY A 381 1.86 -11.03 -12.58
C GLY A 381 2.03 -11.01 -11.06
N ASN A 382 1.80 -9.88 -10.38
CA ASN A 382 1.84 -9.81 -8.93
C ASN A 382 0.64 -10.55 -8.34
N SER A 383 0.86 -11.32 -7.27
CA SER A 383 -0.19 -12.09 -6.60
C SER A 383 -0.46 -11.53 -5.22
N SER A 384 -1.74 -11.39 -4.86
CA SER A 384 -2.15 -10.96 -3.52
C SER A 384 -1.79 -12.01 -2.46
N PRO A 385 -1.83 -11.65 -1.16
CA PRO A 385 -2.04 -12.65 -0.12
C PRO A 385 -3.36 -13.41 -0.34
N PHE A 386 -3.47 -14.61 0.24
CA PHE A 386 -4.69 -15.41 0.16
C PHE A 386 -5.80 -14.86 1.07
N THR A 387 -7.04 -14.98 0.59
CA THR A 387 -8.22 -14.95 1.45
C THR A 387 -8.73 -16.36 1.64
N THR A 388 -8.89 -16.79 2.90
CA THR A 388 -9.38 -18.13 3.22
C THR A 388 -10.74 -18.05 3.91
N ILE A 389 -11.70 -18.84 3.42
CA ILE A 389 -13.01 -19.03 4.03
C ILE A 389 -13.25 -20.51 4.34
N SER A 390 -14.16 -20.80 5.26
CA SER A 390 -14.65 -22.16 5.51
C SER A 390 -16.03 -22.34 4.91
N VAL A 391 -16.27 -23.47 4.27
CA VAL A 391 -17.56 -23.82 3.68
C VAL A 391 -18.58 -24.05 4.78
N LEU A 392 -19.67 -23.30 4.76
CA LEU A 392 -20.74 -23.40 5.73
C LEU A 392 -21.62 -24.61 5.44
N ASP A 393 -21.99 -25.33 6.49
CA ASP A 393 -22.95 -26.41 6.40
C ASP A 393 -24.39 -25.88 6.31
N LYS A 394 -25.07 -26.19 5.21
CA LYS A 394 -26.50 -25.94 5.01
C LYS A 394 -27.26 -27.20 4.66
N THR A 395 -26.68 -28.39 4.86
CA THR A 395 -27.34 -29.67 4.62
C THR A 395 -28.03 -30.13 5.89
N PRO A 396 -29.38 -30.20 5.91
CA PRO A 396 -30.08 -30.69 7.08
C PRO A 396 -29.90 -32.19 7.28
N PRO A 397 -30.02 -32.67 8.53
CA PRO A 397 -30.09 -34.10 8.79
C PRO A 397 -31.26 -34.76 8.08
N THR A 398 -31.09 -36.05 7.81
CA THR A 398 -32.16 -36.94 7.34
C THR A 398 -33.30 -37.05 8.36
N ILE A 399 -34.49 -37.43 7.87
CA ILE A 399 -35.67 -37.64 8.72
C ILE A 399 -35.34 -38.73 9.76
N PRO A 400 -35.56 -38.48 11.07
CA PRO A 400 -35.29 -39.49 12.09
C PRO A 400 -36.21 -40.70 11.90
N ASN A 401 -35.65 -41.89 12.11
CA ASN A 401 -36.45 -43.10 12.27
C ASN A 401 -36.93 -43.16 13.72
N VAL A 402 -38.25 -43.31 13.89
CA VAL A 402 -38.87 -43.31 15.21
C VAL A 402 -39.63 -44.61 15.37
N ASN A 403 -39.37 -45.32 16.46
CA ASN A 403 -40.05 -46.56 16.78
C ASN A 403 -41.55 -46.31 17.04
N LYS A 404 -42.35 -47.37 17.02
CA LYS A 404 -43.77 -47.29 17.38
C LYS A 404 -43.93 -46.70 18.79
N LEU A 405 -44.97 -45.90 18.96
CA LEU A 405 -45.34 -45.28 20.23
C LEU A 405 -46.75 -45.73 20.60
N THR A 406 -46.91 -46.27 21.80
CA THR A 406 -48.19 -46.66 22.39
C THR A 406 -48.66 -45.60 23.38
N ASN A 407 -49.94 -45.65 23.74
CA ASN A 407 -50.54 -44.79 24.75
C ASN A 407 -50.10 -45.10 26.19
N LYS A 408 -49.07 -45.94 26.39
CA LYS A 408 -48.46 -46.24 27.69
C LYS A 408 -46.97 -45.85 27.76
N ASP A 409 -46.36 -45.53 26.63
CA ASP A 409 -44.94 -45.24 26.58
C ASP A 409 -44.60 -43.88 27.20
N THR A 410 -43.56 -43.86 28.04
CA THR A 410 -42.99 -42.64 28.63
C THR A 410 -41.67 -42.23 27.97
N VAL A 411 -41.27 -42.96 26.93
CA VAL A 411 -40.04 -42.71 26.17
C VAL A 411 -40.33 -42.88 24.69
N ILE A 412 -39.75 -41.99 23.89
CA ILE A 412 -39.70 -42.16 22.43
C ILE A 412 -38.29 -42.54 22.05
N THR A 413 -38.17 -43.62 21.30
CA THR A 413 -36.88 -44.19 20.89
C THR A 413 -36.78 -44.23 19.38
N GLY A 414 -35.55 -44.25 18.88
CA GLY A 414 -35.32 -44.31 17.44
C GLY A 414 -33.86 -44.08 17.08
N THR A 415 -33.64 -43.83 15.79
CA THR A 415 -32.33 -43.53 15.23
C THR A 415 -32.36 -42.29 14.33
N THR A 416 -31.24 -41.60 14.28
CA THR A 416 -31.01 -40.41 13.45
C THR A 416 -29.50 -40.26 13.22
N GLU A 417 -29.08 -39.14 12.64
CA GLU A 417 -27.66 -38.83 12.51
C GLU A 417 -26.99 -38.70 13.88
N PRO A 418 -25.76 -39.25 14.05
CA PRO A 418 -25.03 -39.17 15.30
C PRO A 418 -24.90 -37.76 15.86
N ASN A 419 -24.98 -37.64 17.18
CA ASN A 419 -24.74 -36.39 17.90
C ASN A 419 -25.66 -35.21 17.53
N THR A 420 -26.82 -35.46 16.91
CA THR A 420 -27.84 -34.44 16.66
C THR A 420 -28.74 -34.22 17.87
N ASP A 421 -29.25 -33.00 18.03
CA ASP A 421 -30.25 -32.68 19.05
C ASP A 421 -31.63 -33.16 18.58
N VAL A 422 -32.34 -33.91 19.42
CA VAL A 422 -33.68 -34.45 19.13
C VAL A 422 -34.73 -33.64 19.89
N ASN A 423 -35.72 -33.11 19.17
CA ASN A 423 -36.86 -32.38 19.73
C ASN A 423 -38.16 -33.13 19.41
N VAL A 424 -38.99 -33.31 20.44
CA VAL A 424 -40.26 -34.04 20.35
C VAL A 424 -41.40 -33.08 20.70
N LYS A 425 -42.39 -32.98 19.83
CA LYS A 425 -43.50 -32.01 19.93
C LYS A 425 -44.86 -32.64 19.74
N VAL A 426 -45.88 -32.04 20.37
CA VAL A 426 -47.30 -32.26 20.05
C VAL A 426 -47.88 -30.90 19.67
N GLY A 427 -48.35 -30.79 18.43
CA GLY A 427 -48.60 -29.47 17.83
C GLY A 427 -47.33 -28.62 17.85
N SER A 428 -47.43 -27.40 18.39
CA SER A 428 -46.28 -26.49 18.58
C SER A 428 -45.52 -26.71 19.90
N THR A 429 -46.09 -27.46 20.85
CA THR A 429 -45.57 -27.62 22.21
C THR A 429 -44.43 -28.64 22.23
N LEU A 430 -43.27 -28.24 22.77
CA LEU A 430 -42.15 -29.14 23.03
C LEU A 430 -42.45 -30.00 24.26
N ILE A 431 -42.54 -31.32 24.06
CA ILE A 431 -42.85 -32.29 25.12
C ILE A 431 -41.64 -33.16 25.50
N GLY A 432 -40.55 -33.09 24.74
CA GLY A 432 -39.30 -33.78 25.05
C GLY A 432 -38.13 -33.22 24.26
N LYS A 433 -36.94 -33.29 24.85
CA LYS A 433 -35.67 -32.90 24.21
C LYS A 433 -34.54 -33.80 24.69
N GLY A 434 -33.59 -34.09 23.82
CA GLY A 434 -32.33 -34.73 24.18
C GLY A 434 -31.40 -34.82 22.97
N LYS A 435 -30.47 -35.77 22.98
CA LYS A 435 -29.43 -35.90 21.96
C LYS A 435 -29.28 -37.35 21.51
N ALA A 436 -29.06 -37.56 20.23
CA ALA A 436 -28.64 -38.86 19.72
C ALA A 436 -27.18 -39.14 20.11
N ASN A 437 -26.86 -40.39 20.46
CA ASN A 437 -25.49 -40.76 20.81
C ASN A 437 -24.58 -40.82 19.57
N SER A 438 -23.30 -41.20 19.76
CA SER A 438 -22.31 -41.34 18.68
C SER A 438 -22.65 -42.42 17.64
N LYS A 439 -23.62 -43.30 17.95
CA LYS A 439 -24.18 -44.31 17.04
C LYS A 439 -25.52 -43.88 16.42
N GLY A 440 -25.98 -42.66 16.70
CA GLY A 440 -27.26 -42.15 16.18
C GLY A 440 -28.50 -42.63 16.91
N GLN A 441 -28.37 -43.38 18.01
CA GLN A 441 -29.52 -43.85 18.79
C GLN A 441 -29.98 -42.77 19.77
N PHE A 442 -31.29 -42.58 19.90
CA PHE A 442 -31.87 -41.69 20.90
C PHE A 442 -32.94 -42.39 21.75
N SER A 443 -33.06 -41.94 22.99
CA SER A 443 -34.14 -42.28 23.92
C SER A 443 -34.52 -41.01 24.68
N ILE A 444 -35.70 -40.47 24.38
CA ILE A 444 -36.15 -39.17 24.91
C ILE A 444 -37.35 -39.41 25.81
N LYS A 445 -37.26 -38.98 27.06
CA LYS A 445 -38.39 -39.02 28.00
C LYS A 445 -39.48 -38.04 27.54
N ILE A 446 -40.72 -38.51 27.52
CA ILE A 446 -41.92 -37.73 27.19
C ILE A 446 -43.07 -38.10 28.12
N PRO A 447 -44.05 -37.22 28.33
CA PRO A 447 -45.32 -37.59 28.97
C PRO A 447 -46.06 -38.65 28.13
N VAL A 448 -46.84 -39.50 28.78
CA VAL A 448 -47.75 -40.45 28.10
C VAL A 448 -48.73 -39.67 27.21
N GLN A 449 -48.96 -40.17 26.00
CA GLN A 449 -49.84 -39.54 25.01
C GLN A 449 -51.15 -40.32 24.87
N LYS A 450 -52.28 -39.61 24.68
CA LYS A 450 -53.57 -40.26 24.40
C LYS A 450 -53.52 -41.00 23.07
N MET A 451 -54.24 -42.11 22.96
CA MET A 451 -54.42 -42.81 21.68
C MET A 451 -54.91 -41.84 20.60
N GLY A 452 -54.33 -41.91 19.40
CA GLY A 452 -54.62 -40.98 18.30
C GLY A 452 -53.83 -39.67 18.31
N THR A 453 -53.03 -39.40 19.36
CA THR A 453 -52.22 -38.18 19.42
C THR A 453 -51.07 -38.25 18.41
N ARG A 454 -50.96 -37.23 17.56
CA ARG A 454 -49.86 -37.10 16.60
C ARG A 454 -48.65 -36.42 17.25
N VAL A 455 -47.55 -37.16 17.36
CA VAL A 455 -46.27 -36.70 17.90
C VAL A 455 -45.29 -36.46 16.76
N SER A 456 -44.65 -35.31 16.77
CA SER A 456 -43.65 -34.89 15.78
C SER A 456 -42.24 -34.95 16.37
N VAL A 457 -41.32 -35.61 15.68
CA VAL A 457 -39.89 -35.67 16.04
C VAL A 457 -39.10 -34.96 14.95
N VAL A 458 -38.28 -34.00 15.35
CA VAL A 458 -37.38 -33.24 14.48
C VAL A 458 -36.00 -33.26 15.11
N VAL A 459 -34.96 -33.39 14.29
CA VAL A 459 -33.58 -33.32 14.76
C VAL A 459 -32.85 -32.09 14.24
N ARG A 460 -31.82 -31.64 14.95
CA ARG A 460 -30.98 -30.49 14.60
C ARG A 460 -29.51 -30.87 14.66
N ASP A 461 -28.75 -30.56 13.63
CA ASP A 461 -27.29 -30.75 13.63
C ASP A 461 -26.53 -29.66 14.42
N SER A 462 -25.21 -29.79 14.45
CA SER A 462 -24.31 -28.81 15.08
C SER A 462 -24.20 -27.48 14.32
N ALA A 463 -24.47 -27.47 13.02
CA ALA A 463 -24.54 -26.27 12.18
C ALA A 463 -25.87 -25.50 12.33
N GLY A 464 -26.84 -26.13 13.00
CA GLY A 464 -28.14 -25.58 13.31
C GLY A 464 -29.22 -25.86 12.26
N ASN A 465 -28.98 -26.73 11.28
CA ASN A 465 -29.98 -27.14 10.30
C ASN A 465 -30.95 -28.16 10.93
N TYR A 466 -32.22 -28.11 10.54
CA TYR A 466 -33.27 -28.99 11.07
C TYR A 466 -33.74 -30.00 10.03
N SER A 467 -33.92 -31.25 10.43
CA SER A 467 -34.53 -32.28 9.58
C SER A 467 -35.99 -31.93 9.24
N PRO A 468 -36.57 -32.55 8.20
CA PRO A 468 -38.02 -32.66 8.11
C PRO A 468 -38.56 -33.45 9.32
N SER A 469 -39.81 -33.20 9.70
CA SER A 469 -40.44 -33.85 10.85
C SER A 469 -40.89 -35.28 10.54
N LYS A 470 -40.57 -36.23 11.41
CA LYS A 470 -41.24 -37.53 11.46
C LYS A 470 -42.46 -37.42 12.36
N VAL A 471 -43.64 -37.68 11.81
CA VAL A 471 -44.88 -37.75 12.61
C VAL A 471 -45.27 -39.20 12.82
N ILE A 472 -45.57 -39.56 14.07
CA ILE A 472 -46.14 -40.84 14.46
C ILE A 472 -47.40 -40.62 15.29
N GLU A 473 -48.29 -41.60 15.30
CA GLU A 473 -49.52 -41.58 16.09
C GLU A 473 -49.40 -42.56 17.25
N ALA A 474 -49.81 -42.14 18.44
CA ALA A 474 -49.85 -43.03 19.60
C ALA A 474 -50.92 -44.11 19.40
N SER A 475 -50.48 -45.36 19.28
CA SER A 475 -51.36 -46.52 19.16
C SER A 475 -51.87 -47.00 20.52
N LYS A 476 -52.73 -48.02 20.50
CA LYS A 476 -53.10 -48.78 21.70
C LYS A 476 -51.89 -49.48 22.32
#